data_AF-A0AB39XJZ9-F1
#
_entry.id   AF-A0AB39XJZ9-F1
#
_cell.length_a   1.000
_cell.length_b   1.000
_cell.length_c   1.000
_cell.angle_alpha   90.00
_cell.angle_beta   90.00
_cell.angle_gamma   90.00
#
_symmetry.space_group_name_H-M   'P 1'
#
loop_
_entity.id
_entity.type
_entity.pdbx_description
1 polymer ?
#
loop_
_entity_poly.entity_id
_entity_poly.type
_entity_poly.pdbx_seq_one_letter_code
_entity_poly.pdbx_strand_id
1 'polypeptide(L)'
;MQPATQYARSGDVHIAYQAFGDGPINLVLVPGFVSNVENYWEQPDFARFLTRLASYARVVTFDKRGTGGSDRVAELPGLDVRMDDLRAVMDAAGMEQAALLGISEGAPLSIMYAATYPHRCRAIVLYGSFSRFSYWFPTEEALETFFGYVEKAWGTGGSIQRFAPSRANDAAFQRWWGRNERLGASPSAVMALMRMNSQIEIGGVLPAVRVPALVIHRTDDQVVRVEGGRDVAAKIPGARLAEFPGTDHLFYVGENADDISDAIEEFLTGTRGSPAVDRVLATVLFTDIVGSTEKAASLGDRRWRALLDEHHAVIRRNIARFRGREVKTTGDGFLATFDGPARGVRCACAISDEIKLLGIEIRAGLHTGECEMIDDDVGGMAVHIGARVAALAGAGEVLVSGTVKDLVAGSGLRFASRGTTALKGIPGEWQIFAAEGLA
;
A
#
# COMPACT_ATOMS: atom_id res chain seq x y z
N MET A 1 8.91 -6.41 4.75
CA MET A 1 10.21 -7.01 4.36
C MET A 1 10.09 -7.50 2.93
N GLN A 2 11.03 -7.17 2.05
CA GLN A 2 10.98 -7.58 0.64
C GLN A 2 11.11 -9.11 0.51
N PRO A 3 10.29 -9.79 -0.30
CA PRO A 3 10.39 -11.24 -0.50
C PRO A 3 11.69 -11.62 -1.20
N ALA A 4 12.23 -12.79 -0.86
CA ALA A 4 13.40 -13.34 -1.54
C ALA A 4 13.05 -13.85 -2.94
N THR A 5 13.85 -13.47 -3.94
CA THR A 5 13.75 -13.99 -5.31
C THR A 5 14.19 -15.44 -5.36
N GLN A 6 13.37 -16.28 -6.01
CA GLN A 6 13.58 -17.71 -6.22
C GLN A 6 13.50 -18.02 -7.72
N TYR A 7 13.85 -19.25 -8.10
CA TYR A 7 13.88 -19.68 -9.49
C TYR A 7 13.11 -20.98 -9.71
N ALA A 8 12.19 -20.97 -10.67
CA ALA A 8 11.49 -22.14 -11.15
C ALA A 8 12.13 -22.62 -12.45
N ARG A 9 12.35 -23.93 -12.59
CA ARG A 9 12.90 -24.49 -13.82
C ARG A 9 11.79 -24.79 -14.82
N SER A 10 11.86 -24.18 -16.01
CA SER A 10 10.93 -24.40 -17.13
C SER A 10 11.72 -24.88 -18.34
N GLY A 11 11.75 -26.21 -18.54
CA GLY A 11 12.62 -26.82 -19.54
C GLY A 11 14.11 -26.60 -19.23
N ASP A 12 14.79 -25.86 -20.09
CA ASP A 12 16.22 -25.51 -20.01
C ASP A 12 16.48 -24.11 -19.42
N VAL A 13 15.45 -23.35 -19.07
CA VAL A 13 15.56 -22.00 -18.51
C VAL A 13 15.08 -21.90 -17.06
N HIS A 14 15.57 -20.88 -16.35
CA HIS A 14 15.15 -20.50 -15.00
C HIS A 14 14.31 -19.23 -15.04
N ILE A 15 13.13 -19.32 -14.42
CA ILE A 15 12.16 -18.25 -14.29
C ILE A 15 12.25 -17.68 -12.87
N ALA A 16 12.70 -16.43 -12.75
CA ALA A 16 12.75 -15.70 -11.50
C ALA A 16 11.35 -15.37 -11.01
N TYR A 17 11.05 -15.70 -9.76
CA TYR A 17 9.76 -15.40 -9.14
C TYR A 17 9.92 -15.02 -7.67
N GLN A 18 8.91 -14.36 -7.14
CA GLN A 18 8.76 -14.06 -5.72
C GLN A 18 7.41 -14.56 -5.24
N ALA A 19 7.39 -15.13 -4.04
CA ALA A 19 6.18 -15.58 -3.35
C ALA A 19 6.06 -14.85 -2.01
N PHE A 20 4.86 -14.34 -1.71
CA PHE A 20 4.60 -13.55 -0.49
C PHE A 20 3.11 -13.56 -0.12
N GLY A 21 2.80 -13.15 1.10
CA GLY A 21 1.45 -13.29 1.67
C GLY A 21 1.14 -14.72 2.12
N ASP A 22 0.18 -14.84 3.03
CA ASP A 22 -0.26 -16.09 3.66
C ASP A 22 -1.78 -16.26 3.62
N GLY A 23 -2.48 -15.43 2.85
CA GLY A 23 -3.92 -15.47 2.69
C GLY A 23 -4.43 -16.76 2.02
N PRO A 24 -5.73 -17.10 2.18
CA PRO A 24 -6.30 -18.38 1.77
C PRO A 24 -6.44 -18.54 0.24
N ILE A 25 -6.19 -17.49 -0.54
CA ILE A 25 -6.31 -17.49 -2.00
C ILE A 25 -4.92 -17.60 -2.61
N ASN A 26 -4.68 -18.61 -3.45
CA ASN A 26 -3.51 -18.59 -4.34
C ASN A 26 -3.77 -17.63 -5.51
N LEU A 27 -2.90 -16.64 -5.68
CA LEU A 27 -2.97 -15.66 -6.75
C LEU A 27 -1.63 -15.59 -7.48
N VAL A 28 -1.67 -15.64 -8.81
CA VAL A 28 -0.50 -15.35 -9.65
C VAL A 28 -0.68 -14.01 -10.35
N LEU A 29 0.17 -13.04 -10.04
CA LEU A 29 0.30 -11.80 -10.77
C LEU A 29 1.17 -12.06 -12.01
N VAL A 30 0.56 -12.02 -13.18
CA VAL A 30 1.23 -12.16 -14.47
C VAL A 30 1.51 -10.74 -15.00
N PRO A 31 2.77 -10.26 -14.97
CA PRO A 31 3.06 -8.86 -15.25
C PRO A 31 2.87 -8.51 -16.73
N GLY A 32 2.99 -7.22 -17.05
CA GLY A 32 3.01 -6.71 -18.43
C GLY A 32 4.28 -7.08 -19.20
N PHE A 33 4.47 -6.51 -20.39
CA PHE A 33 5.50 -6.95 -21.34
C PHE A 33 6.93 -6.97 -20.77
N VAL A 34 7.30 -5.98 -19.95
CA VAL A 34 8.59 -5.90 -19.26
C VAL A 34 8.36 -5.85 -17.75
N SER A 35 9.09 -6.69 -17.01
CA SER A 35 9.00 -6.79 -15.56
C SER A 35 10.38 -6.92 -14.92
N ASN A 36 10.47 -6.57 -13.65
CA ASN A 36 11.56 -6.96 -12.78
C ASN A 36 11.03 -7.12 -11.35
N VAL A 37 10.98 -8.35 -10.84
CA VAL A 37 10.35 -8.64 -9.54
C VAL A 37 11.03 -7.96 -8.36
N GLU A 38 12.32 -7.64 -8.47
CA GLU A 38 13.06 -6.94 -7.41
C GLU A 38 12.78 -5.44 -7.41
N ASN A 39 12.64 -4.84 -8.60
CA ASN A 39 12.45 -3.39 -8.74
C ASN A 39 11.04 -2.91 -8.37
N TYR A 40 10.05 -3.80 -8.35
CA TYR A 40 8.66 -3.44 -8.00
C TYR A 40 8.51 -2.89 -6.58
N TRP A 41 9.26 -3.44 -5.62
CA TRP A 41 9.18 -3.02 -4.21
C TRP A 41 9.80 -1.65 -3.93
N GLU A 42 10.61 -1.13 -4.86
CA GLU A 42 11.28 0.16 -4.76
C GLU A 42 10.33 1.32 -5.07
N GLN A 43 9.15 1.05 -5.65
CA GLN A 43 8.13 2.07 -5.94
C GLN A 43 7.00 1.99 -4.92
N PRO A 44 6.76 3.04 -4.11
CA PRO A 44 5.81 2.97 -3.00
C PRO A 44 4.37 2.61 -3.37
N ASP A 45 3.86 3.10 -4.52
CA ASP A 45 2.49 2.80 -4.94
C ASP A 45 2.32 1.33 -5.36
N PHE A 46 3.31 0.77 -6.06
CA PHE A 46 3.29 -0.63 -6.44
C PHE A 46 3.54 -1.54 -5.22
N ALA A 47 4.48 -1.19 -4.34
CA ALA A 47 4.69 -1.91 -3.08
C ALA A 47 3.42 -1.93 -2.22
N ARG A 48 2.66 -0.82 -2.15
CA ARG A 48 1.35 -0.75 -1.50
C ARG A 48 0.35 -1.71 -2.14
N PHE A 49 0.28 -1.72 -3.46
CA PHE A 49 -0.58 -2.66 -4.19
C PHE A 49 -0.22 -4.13 -3.90
N LEU A 50 1.06 -4.50 -3.98
CA LEU A 50 1.51 -5.87 -3.70
C LEU A 50 1.23 -6.27 -2.25
N THR A 51 1.47 -5.37 -1.29
CA THR A 51 1.16 -5.58 0.12
C THR A 51 -0.34 -5.77 0.34
N ARG A 52 -1.17 -5.02 -0.38
CA ARG A 52 -2.62 -5.17 -0.35
C ARG A 52 -3.08 -6.51 -0.91
N LEU A 53 -2.51 -6.99 -2.02
CA LEU A 53 -2.81 -8.36 -2.48
C LEU A 53 -2.41 -9.40 -1.42
N ALA A 54 -1.27 -9.19 -0.76
CA ALA A 54 -0.74 -10.11 0.24
C ALA A 54 -1.59 -10.23 1.51
N SER A 55 -2.45 -9.24 1.81
CA SER A 55 -3.30 -9.26 3.00
C SER A 55 -4.44 -10.27 2.93
N TYR A 56 -4.83 -10.70 1.72
CA TYR A 56 -5.91 -11.68 1.51
C TYR A 56 -5.54 -12.84 0.58
N ALA A 57 -4.34 -12.83 -0.01
CA ALA A 57 -3.86 -13.88 -0.90
C ALA A 57 -2.41 -14.28 -0.60
N ARG A 58 -2.10 -15.54 -0.86
CA ARG A 58 -0.74 -16.00 -1.14
C ARG A 58 -0.44 -15.67 -2.61
N VAL A 59 0.42 -14.70 -2.83
CA VAL A 59 0.72 -14.12 -4.14
C VAL A 59 2.04 -14.66 -4.67
N VAL A 60 2.05 -14.98 -5.96
CA VAL A 60 3.27 -15.24 -6.74
C VAL A 60 3.33 -14.27 -7.90
N THR A 61 4.49 -13.64 -8.12
CA THR A 61 4.78 -12.83 -9.31
C THR A 61 6.12 -13.28 -9.87
N PHE A 62 6.32 -13.12 -11.17
CA PHE A 62 7.51 -13.64 -11.84
C PHE A 62 7.91 -12.78 -13.02
N ASP A 63 9.20 -12.83 -13.35
CA ASP A 63 9.69 -12.25 -14.59
C ASP A 63 9.56 -13.28 -15.70
N LYS A 64 8.88 -12.91 -16.79
CA LYS A 64 8.73 -13.83 -17.93
C LYS A 64 10.11 -14.06 -18.56
N ARG A 65 10.32 -15.25 -19.15
CA ARG A 65 11.58 -15.58 -19.83
C ARG A 65 12.04 -14.44 -20.74
N GLY A 66 13.34 -14.13 -20.71
CA GLY A 66 13.92 -13.01 -21.45
C GLY A 66 13.82 -11.63 -20.78
N THR A 67 13.07 -11.50 -19.66
CA THR A 67 12.89 -10.25 -18.92
C THR A 67 13.36 -10.37 -17.47
N GLY A 68 13.65 -9.23 -16.85
CA GLY A 68 13.95 -9.11 -15.42
C GLY A 68 15.06 -10.04 -14.95
N GLY A 69 14.80 -10.74 -13.84
CA GLY A 69 15.73 -11.70 -13.24
C GLY A 69 15.76 -13.08 -13.91
N SER A 70 14.89 -13.35 -14.89
CA SER A 70 14.82 -14.64 -15.59
C SER A 70 15.89 -14.77 -16.67
N ASP A 71 16.19 -16.02 -17.04
CA ASP A 71 17.19 -16.32 -18.07
C ASP A 71 16.87 -15.58 -19.39
N ARG A 72 17.94 -15.09 -20.03
CA ARG A 72 17.87 -14.46 -21.35
C ARG A 72 17.91 -15.56 -22.42
N VAL A 73 17.09 -15.40 -23.45
CA VAL A 73 16.97 -16.36 -24.54
C VAL A 73 17.29 -15.69 -25.87
N ALA A 74 17.86 -16.46 -26.81
CA ALA A 74 18.19 -15.96 -28.15
C ALA A 74 16.94 -15.62 -28.97
N GLU A 75 15.91 -16.47 -28.86
CA GLU A 75 14.60 -16.26 -29.48
C GLU A 75 13.51 -16.36 -28.42
N LEU A 76 12.59 -15.39 -28.43
CA LEU A 76 11.46 -15.37 -27.51
C LEU A 76 10.34 -16.25 -28.07
N PRO A 77 9.91 -17.28 -27.34
CA PRO A 77 8.88 -18.17 -27.84
C PRO A 77 7.49 -17.56 -27.69
N GLY A 78 6.52 -18.18 -28.36
CA GLY A 78 5.11 -17.80 -28.31
C GLY A 78 4.44 -18.05 -26.95
N LEU A 79 3.14 -17.79 -26.90
CA LEU A 79 2.34 -17.91 -25.68
C LEU A 79 2.28 -19.35 -25.15
N ASP A 80 2.36 -20.36 -26.01
CA ASP A 80 2.35 -21.78 -25.65
C ASP A 80 3.50 -22.16 -24.70
N VAL A 81 4.73 -21.83 -25.06
CA VAL A 81 5.90 -22.08 -24.20
C VAL A 81 5.87 -21.20 -22.95
N ARG A 82 5.36 -19.96 -23.06
CA ARG A 82 5.23 -19.07 -21.89
C ARG A 82 4.14 -19.53 -20.92
N MET A 83 3.16 -20.33 -21.36
CA MET A 83 2.23 -21.02 -20.44
C MET A 83 2.95 -22.07 -19.60
N ASP A 84 3.95 -22.76 -20.16
CA ASP A 84 4.76 -23.72 -19.41
C ASP A 84 5.60 -23.02 -18.32
N ASP A 85 6.07 -21.78 -18.56
CA ASP A 85 6.71 -20.97 -17.51
C ASP A 85 5.79 -20.67 -16.35
N LEU A 86 4.57 -20.21 -16.66
CA LEU A 86 3.55 -19.93 -15.65
C LEU A 86 3.26 -21.20 -14.84
N ARG A 87 3.10 -22.35 -15.51
CA ARG A 87 2.91 -23.65 -14.85
C ARG A 87 4.10 -24.00 -13.95
N ALA A 88 5.33 -23.87 -14.44
CA ALA A 88 6.53 -24.18 -13.68
C ALA A 88 6.68 -23.31 -12.42
N VAL A 89 6.36 -22.01 -12.53
CA VAL A 89 6.34 -21.09 -11.39
C VAL A 89 5.26 -21.49 -10.38
N MET A 90 4.05 -21.82 -10.85
CA MET A 90 2.98 -22.32 -9.98
C MET A 90 3.39 -23.61 -9.25
N ASP A 91 3.98 -24.57 -9.96
CA ASP A 91 4.43 -25.84 -9.40
C ASP A 91 5.54 -25.63 -8.35
N ALA A 92 6.54 -24.77 -8.65
CA ALA A 92 7.62 -24.44 -7.73
C ALA A 92 7.12 -23.70 -6.47
N ALA A 93 6.06 -22.90 -6.59
CA ALA A 93 5.40 -22.25 -5.47
C ALA A 93 4.44 -23.20 -4.70
N GLY A 94 4.20 -24.43 -5.17
CA GLY A 94 3.24 -25.35 -4.58
C GLY A 94 1.79 -24.90 -4.77
N MET A 95 1.48 -24.26 -5.90
CA MET A 95 0.13 -23.85 -6.28
C MET A 95 -0.47 -24.82 -7.31
N GLU A 96 -1.24 -25.80 -6.82
CA GLU A 96 -1.99 -26.71 -7.69
C GLU A 96 -3.08 -25.96 -8.49
N GLN A 97 -3.73 -24.99 -7.86
CA GLN A 97 -4.71 -24.11 -8.50
C GLN A 97 -4.56 -22.68 -7.98
N ALA A 98 -4.71 -21.69 -8.86
CA ALA A 98 -4.65 -20.27 -8.51
C ALA A 98 -5.64 -19.42 -9.33
N ALA A 99 -5.96 -18.23 -8.82
CA ALA A 99 -6.49 -17.16 -9.67
C ALA A 99 -5.33 -16.47 -10.40
N LEU A 100 -5.57 -15.96 -11.60
CA LEU A 100 -4.56 -15.22 -12.37
C LEU A 100 -4.95 -13.75 -12.47
N LEU A 101 -4.04 -12.85 -12.10
CA LEU A 101 -4.15 -11.42 -12.35
C LEU A 101 -3.23 -11.06 -13.52
N GLY A 102 -3.79 -10.98 -14.73
CA GLY A 102 -3.07 -10.64 -15.95
C GLY A 102 -3.05 -9.14 -16.21
N ILE A 103 -1.86 -8.55 -16.25
CA ILE A 103 -1.69 -7.12 -16.52
C ILE A 103 -1.22 -6.92 -17.96
N SER A 104 -1.95 -6.13 -18.75
CA SER A 104 -1.53 -5.73 -20.10
C SER A 104 -1.23 -6.96 -20.97
N GLU A 105 -0.01 -7.09 -21.51
CA GLU A 105 0.46 -8.28 -22.24
C GLU A 105 0.40 -9.58 -21.43
N GLY A 106 0.42 -9.53 -20.10
CA GLY A 106 0.17 -10.70 -19.25
C GLY A 106 -1.27 -11.24 -19.36
N ALA A 107 -2.23 -10.44 -19.82
CA ALA A 107 -3.62 -10.84 -19.94
C ALA A 107 -3.86 -11.89 -21.04
N PRO A 108 -3.35 -11.74 -22.29
CA PRO A 108 -3.40 -12.81 -23.30
C PRO A 108 -2.84 -14.15 -22.81
N LEU A 109 -1.73 -14.13 -22.07
CA LEU A 109 -1.14 -15.34 -21.48
C LEU A 109 -2.09 -15.98 -20.45
N SER A 110 -2.67 -15.17 -19.55
CA SER A 110 -3.64 -15.65 -18.56
C SER A 110 -4.90 -16.22 -19.19
N ILE A 111 -5.40 -15.62 -20.28
CA ILE A 111 -6.56 -16.12 -21.04
C ILE A 111 -6.25 -17.49 -21.66
N MET A 112 -5.12 -17.60 -22.35
CA MET A 112 -4.68 -18.86 -22.96
C MET A 112 -4.54 -19.96 -21.90
N TYR A 113 -3.93 -19.64 -20.76
CA TYR A 113 -3.75 -20.58 -19.66
C TYR A 113 -5.09 -21.03 -19.07
N ALA A 114 -6.02 -20.11 -18.83
CA ALA A 114 -7.34 -20.43 -18.28
C ALA A 114 -8.20 -21.27 -19.23
N ALA A 115 -8.09 -21.05 -20.55
CA ALA A 115 -8.77 -21.86 -21.56
C ALA A 115 -8.17 -23.27 -21.67
N THR A 116 -6.84 -23.38 -21.58
CA THR A 116 -6.11 -24.66 -21.76
C THR A 116 -6.15 -25.52 -20.49
N TYR A 117 -6.01 -24.90 -19.32
CA TYR A 117 -5.89 -25.58 -18.02
C TYR A 117 -6.93 -25.08 -17.01
N PRO A 118 -8.25 -25.21 -17.29
CA PRO A 118 -9.29 -24.70 -16.39
C PRO A 118 -9.31 -25.37 -15.01
N HIS A 119 -8.69 -26.54 -14.84
CA HIS A 119 -8.53 -27.19 -13.54
C HIS A 119 -7.40 -26.57 -12.70
N ARG A 120 -6.41 -25.92 -13.34
CA ARG A 120 -5.29 -25.21 -12.68
C ARG A 120 -5.62 -23.73 -12.44
N CYS A 121 -6.67 -23.19 -13.06
CA CYS A 121 -7.08 -21.80 -12.94
C CYS A 121 -8.46 -21.71 -12.29
N ARG A 122 -8.59 -21.00 -11.17
CA ARG A 122 -9.91 -20.86 -10.50
C ARG A 122 -10.72 -19.66 -11.01
N ALA A 123 -10.04 -18.61 -11.47
CA ALA A 123 -10.60 -17.35 -11.95
C ALA A 123 -9.51 -16.52 -12.63
N ILE A 124 -9.90 -15.57 -13.50
CA ILE A 124 -9.00 -14.59 -14.09
C ILE A 124 -9.46 -13.16 -13.81
N VAL A 125 -8.52 -12.28 -13.47
CA VAL A 125 -8.70 -10.84 -13.39
C VAL A 125 -7.73 -10.22 -14.41
N LEU A 126 -8.24 -9.40 -15.31
CA LEU A 126 -7.47 -8.88 -16.43
C LEU A 126 -7.53 -7.36 -16.41
N TYR A 127 -6.37 -6.69 -16.33
CA TYR A 127 -6.29 -5.23 -16.38
C TYR A 127 -5.64 -4.77 -17.69
N GLY A 128 -6.24 -3.80 -18.37
CA GLY A 128 -5.68 -3.22 -19.62
C GLY A 128 -5.49 -4.30 -20.69
N SER A 129 -6.44 -5.22 -20.77
CA SER A 129 -6.35 -6.44 -21.56
C SER A 129 -6.65 -6.20 -23.04
N PHE A 130 -6.18 -7.11 -23.89
CA PHE A 130 -6.50 -7.14 -25.30
C PHE A 130 -6.48 -8.59 -25.83
N SER A 131 -7.27 -8.84 -26.87
CA SER A 131 -7.31 -10.13 -27.56
C SER A 131 -6.36 -10.21 -28.75
N ARG A 132 -5.90 -9.06 -29.24
CA ARG A 132 -5.02 -8.93 -30.39
C ARG A 132 -4.14 -7.71 -30.27
N PHE A 133 -2.94 -7.79 -30.84
CA PHE A 133 -1.92 -6.77 -30.71
C PHE A 133 -2.33 -5.37 -31.20
N SER A 134 -3.24 -5.30 -32.19
CA SER A 134 -3.70 -4.03 -32.75
C SER A 134 -4.47 -3.13 -31.77
N TYR A 135 -4.95 -3.66 -30.64
CA TYR A 135 -5.49 -2.82 -29.55
C TYR A 135 -4.42 -2.07 -28.77
N TRP A 136 -3.17 -2.54 -28.78
CA TRP A 136 -2.02 -1.86 -28.20
C TRP A 136 -1.32 -0.99 -29.25
N PHE A 137 -1.03 -1.54 -30.42
CA PHE A 137 -0.41 -0.83 -31.54
C PHE A 137 -1.30 -0.93 -32.79
N PRO A 138 -2.15 0.08 -33.05
CA PRO A 138 -3.16 -0.01 -34.12
C PRO A 138 -2.57 0.02 -35.53
N THR A 139 -1.34 0.51 -35.69
CA THR A 139 -0.65 0.63 -36.97
C THR A 139 0.81 0.20 -36.85
N GLU A 140 1.40 -0.23 -37.97
CA GLU A 140 2.83 -0.53 -38.07
C GLU A 140 3.69 0.72 -37.78
N GLU A 141 3.26 1.89 -38.24
CA GLU A 141 3.90 3.17 -37.93
C GLU A 141 3.97 3.47 -36.42
N ALA A 142 2.93 3.12 -35.65
CA ALA A 142 2.94 3.29 -34.20
C ALA A 142 3.97 2.37 -33.52
N LEU A 143 4.14 1.14 -34.04
CA LEU A 143 5.16 0.21 -33.57
C LEU A 143 6.57 0.68 -33.94
N GLU A 144 6.78 1.13 -35.17
CA GLU A 144 8.06 1.71 -35.62
C GLU A 144 8.43 2.97 -34.82
N THR A 145 7.46 3.80 -34.45
CA THR A 145 7.68 4.93 -33.55
C THR A 145 8.17 4.48 -32.18
N PHE A 146 7.60 3.40 -31.63
CA PHE A 146 8.06 2.81 -30.39
C PHE A 146 9.47 2.23 -30.53
N PHE A 147 9.79 1.57 -31.64
CA PHE A 147 11.15 1.10 -31.94
C PHE A 147 12.16 2.25 -32.02
N GLY A 148 11.81 3.36 -32.67
CA GLY A 148 12.63 4.57 -32.67
C GLY A 148 12.87 5.13 -31.28
N TYR A 149 11.89 5.06 -30.36
CA TYR A 149 12.09 5.39 -28.95
C TYR A 149 13.04 4.41 -28.27
N VAL A 150 12.86 3.10 -28.48
CA VAL A 150 13.69 2.05 -27.87
C VAL A 150 15.17 2.23 -28.24
N GLU A 151 15.47 2.54 -29.49
CA GLU A 151 16.87 2.74 -29.93
C GLU A 151 17.52 3.98 -29.32
N LYS A 152 16.76 5.07 -29.16
CA LYS A 152 17.31 6.39 -28.83
C LYS A 152 17.25 6.73 -27.35
N ALA A 153 16.27 6.18 -26.63
CA ALA A 153 15.88 6.68 -25.31
C ALA A 153 15.40 5.60 -24.35
N TRP A 154 15.47 4.30 -24.69
CA TRP A 154 15.17 3.24 -23.73
C TRP A 154 16.04 3.35 -22.48
N GLY A 155 15.42 3.20 -21.32
CA GLY A 155 16.10 3.33 -20.04
C GLY A 155 16.18 4.76 -19.52
N THR A 156 15.71 5.77 -20.25
CA THR A 156 15.60 7.15 -19.75
C THR A 156 14.37 7.37 -18.89
N GLY A 157 13.41 6.44 -18.94
CA GLY A 157 12.10 6.58 -18.32
C GLY A 157 11.13 7.48 -19.12
N GLY A 158 11.54 7.99 -20.28
CA GLY A 158 10.71 8.90 -21.10
C GLY A 158 9.35 8.31 -21.51
N SER A 159 9.22 6.97 -21.59
CA SER A 159 7.95 6.33 -21.90
C SER A 159 6.88 6.51 -20.82
N ILE A 160 7.23 7.02 -19.62
CA ILE A 160 6.26 7.28 -18.55
C ILE A 160 5.17 8.28 -18.98
N GLN A 161 5.48 9.20 -19.88
CA GLN A 161 4.50 10.16 -20.44
C GLN A 161 3.32 9.47 -21.12
N ARG A 162 3.53 8.24 -21.61
CA ARG A 162 2.49 7.41 -22.22
C ARG A 162 1.90 6.42 -21.22
N PHE A 163 2.73 5.78 -20.39
CA PHE A 163 2.28 4.72 -19.47
C PHE A 163 1.56 5.24 -18.23
N ALA A 164 1.96 6.40 -17.70
CA ALA A 164 1.26 7.09 -16.62
C ALA A 164 1.37 8.61 -16.78
N PRO A 165 0.58 9.21 -17.70
CA PRO A 165 0.49 10.66 -17.86
C PRO A 165 0.34 11.44 -16.54
N SER A 166 -0.38 10.90 -15.54
CA SER A 166 -0.54 11.56 -14.22
C SER A 166 0.76 11.70 -13.44
N ARG A 167 1.77 10.88 -13.75
CA ARG A 167 3.11 10.90 -13.13
C ARG A 167 4.17 11.51 -14.06
N ALA A 168 3.79 12.03 -15.23
CA ALA A 168 4.74 12.51 -16.23
C ALA A 168 5.66 13.65 -15.74
N ASN A 169 5.19 14.44 -14.77
CA ASN A 169 5.96 15.55 -14.19
C ASN A 169 6.73 15.16 -12.90
N ASP A 170 6.67 13.89 -12.49
CA ASP A 170 7.41 13.38 -11.34
C ASP A 170 8.78 12.84 -11.78
N ALA A 171 9.81 13.68 -11.59
CA ALA A 171 11.18 13.32 -11.97
C ALA A 171 11.73 12.12 -11.18
N ALA A 172 11.27 11.86 -9.95
CA ALA A 172 11.68 10.69 -9.18
C ALA A 172 11.05 9.42 -9.75
N PHE A 173 9.75 9.48 -10.06
CA PHE A 173 9.05 8.39 -10.73
C PHE A 173 9.67 8.08 -12.09
N GLN A 174 9.98 9.10 -12.90
CA GLN A 174 10.63 8.92 -14.20
C GLN A 174 12.00 8.24 -14.06
N ARG A 175 12.84 8.65 -13.09
CA ARG A 175 14.14 8.00 -12.84
C ARG A 175 13.99 6.53 -12.44
N TRP A 176 13.01 6.23 -11.57
CA TRP A 176 12.69 4.86 -11.20
C TRP A 176 12.19 4.05 -12.40
N TRP A 177 11.31 4.62 -13.23
CA TRP A 177 10.80 3.97 -14.43
C TRP A 177 11.91 3.69 -15.45
N GLY A 178 12.85 4.61 -15.64
CA GLY A 178 14.04 4.37 -16.46
C GLY A 178 14.93 3.26 -15.91
N ARG A 179 15.05 3.12 -14.58
CA ARG A 179 15.70 1.96 -13.96
C ARG A 179 14.92 0.67 -14.26
N ASN A 180 13.59 0.69 -14.15
CA ASN A 180 12.72 -0.44 -14.46
C ASN A 180 12.89 -0.91 -15.92
N GLU A 181 12.92 0.01 -16.88
CA GLU A 181 13.19 -0.27 -18.29
C GLU A 181 14.52 -1.02 -18.48
N ARG A 182 15.61 -0.52 -17.89
CA ARG A 182 16.96 -1.12 -18.01
C ARG A 182 17.06 -2.48 -17.33
N LEU A 183 16.49 -2.63 -16.14
CA LEU A 183 16.53 -3.88 -15.38
C LEU A 183 15.61 -4.96 -15.97
N GLY A 184 14.50 -4.54 -16.55
CA GLY A 184 13.57 -5.45 -17.20
C GLY A 184 14.12 -6.00 -18.52
N ALA A 185 14.54 -5.14 -19.45
CA ALA A 185 15.04 -5.60 -20.74
C ALA A 185 16.05 -4.63 -21.37
N SER A 186 17.03 -5.18 -22.08
CA SER A 186 17.88 -4.39 -22.97
C SER A 186 17.11 -3.97 -24.23
N PRO A 187 17.54 -2.93 -24.97
CA PRO A 187 16.85 -2.48 -26.18
C PRO A 187 16.59 -3.60 -27.20
N SER A 188 17.60 -4.42 -27.53
CA SER A 188 17.43 -5.54 -28.46
C SER A 188 16.44 -6.60 -27.95
N ALA A 189 16.41 -6.84 -26.64
CA ALA A 189 15.44 -7.76 -26.04
C ALA A 189 14.01 -7.21 -26.13
N VAL A 190 13.80 -5.91 -25.91
CA VAL A 190 12.49 -5.26 -26.11
C VAL A 190 12.04 -5.34 -27.56
N MET A 191 12.94 -5.09 -28.52
CA MET A 191 12.63 -5.22 -29.94
C MET A 191 12.16 -6.64 -30.29
N ALA A 192 12.91 -7.66 -29.84
CA ALA A 192 12.54 -9.06 -30.05
C ALA A 192 11.19 -9.41 -29.39
N LEU A 193 10.98 -8.94 -28.17
CA LEU A 193 9.75 -9.15 -27.42
C LEU A 193 8.54 -8.55 -28.12
N MET A 194 8.67 -7.32 -28.62
CA MET A 194 7.59 -6.64 -29.33
C MET A 194 7.29 -7.27 -30.68
N ARG A 195 8.29 -7.79 -31.40
CA ARG A 195 8.09 -8.54 -32.65
C ARG A 195 7.39 -9.88 -32.41
N MET A 196 7.65 -10.53 -31.29
CA MET A 196 6.90 -11.73 -30.90
C MET A 196 5.47 -11.34 -30.48
N ASN A 197 5.31 -10.30 -29.66
CA ASN A 197 4.01 -9.83 -29.21
C ASN A 197 3.11 -9.33 -30.35
N SER A 198 3.69 -8.86 -31.46
CA SER A 198 2.91 -8.44 -32.65
C SER A 198 2.14 -9.58 -33.31
N GLN A 199 2.48 -10.83 -32.98
CA GLN A 199 1.80 -12.03 -33.44
C GLN A 199 0.64 -12.46 -32.52
N ILE A 200 0.40 -11.76 -31.41
CA ILE A 200 -0.71 -12.08 -30.49
C ILE A 200 -2.05 -11.82 -31.18
N GLU A 201 -2.79 -12.91 -31.39
CA GLU A 201 -4.19 -12.93 -31.83
C GLU A 201 -4.87 -14.15 -31.19
N ILE A 202 -5.65 -13.90 -30.13
CA ILE A 202 -6.30 -14.94 -29.31
C ILE A 202 -7.83 -14.76 -29.28
N GLY A 203 -8.40 -13.93 -30.18
CA GLY A 203 -9.83 -13.67 -30.22
C GLY A 203 -10.70 -14.92 -30.32
N GLY A 204 -10.20 -15.96 -31.02
CA GLY A 204 -10.88 -17.26 -31.15
C GLY A 204 -10.86 -18.13 -29.88
N VAL A 205 -9.99 -17.83 -28.91
CA VAL A 205 -9.83 -18.60 -27.66
C VAL A 205 -10.75 -18.11 -26.56
N LEU A 206 -11.16 -16.83 -26.59
CA LEU A 206 -12.01 -16.20 -25.56
C LEU A 206 -13.28 -17.01 -25.22
N PRO A 207 -14.04 -17.56 -26.19
CA PRO A 207 -15.24 -18.35 -25.88
C PRO A 207 -14.97 -19.67 -25.14
N ALA A 208 -13.73 -20.16 -25.15
CA ALA A 208 -13.33 -21.39 -24.48
C ALA A 208 -13.01 -21.20 -22.99
N VAL A 209 -12.85 -19.95 -22.52
CA VAL A 209 -12.65 -19.66 -21.10
C VAL A 209 -13.91 -20.00 -20.31
N ARG A 210 -13.79 -20.89 -19.32
CA ARG A 210 -14.91 -21.37 -18.49
C ARG A 210 -14.88 -20.91 -17.03
N VAL A 211 -13.78 -20.29 -16.62
CA VAL A 211 -13.59 -19.80 -15.25
C VAL A 211 -14.21 -18.41 -15.11
N PRO A 212 -14.62 -17.98 -13.89
CA PRO A 212 -15.04 -16.61 -13.65
C PRO A 212 -13.98 -15.60 -14.12
N ALA A 213 -14.43 -14.54 -14.79
CA ALA A 213 -13.56 -13.51 -15.34
C ALA A 213 -14.01 -12.10 -14.94
N LEU A 214 -13.06 -11.29 -14.49
CA LEU A 214 -13.21 -9.84 -14.33
C LEU A 214 -12.26 -9.14 -15.30
N VAL A 215 -12.78 -8.23 -16.10
CA VAL A 215 -12.01 -7.35 -16.99
C VAL A 215 -12.09 -5.94 -16.46
N ILE A 216 -10.93 -5.34 -16.19
CA ILE A 216 -10.78 -3.99 -15.69
C ILE A 216 -10.06 -3.15 -16.75
N HIS A 217 -10.57 -1.96 -17.04
CA HIS A 217 -9.92 -1.05 -17.98
C HIS A 217 -10.18 0.41 -17.59
N ARG A 218 -9.22 1.29 -17.87
CA ARG A 218 -9.49 2.72 -17.88
C ARG A 218 -10.02 3.20 -19.23
N THR A 219 -10.99 4.09 -19.22
CA THR A 219 -11.69 4.53 -20.44
C THR A 219 -10.79 5.25 -21.44
N ASP A 220 -9.76 5.94 -20.96
CA ASP A 220 -8.88 6.79 -21.76
C ASP A 220 -7.41 6.32 -21.71
N ASP A 221 -7.18 5.03 -21.43
CA ASP A 221 -5.86 4.40 -21.40
C ASP A 221 -5.06 4.69 -22.68
N GLN A 222 -3.89 5.33 -22.51
CA GLN A 222 -3.03 5.81 -23.60
C GLN A 222 -2.10 4.74 -24.19
N VAL A 223 -2.08 3.54 -23.60
CA VAL A 223 -1.24 2.42 -24.05
C VAL A 223 -2.10 1.37 -24.74
N VAL A 224 -3.12 0.84 -24.05
CA VAL A 224 -4.02 -0.18 -24.58
C VAL A 224 -5.41 0.40 -24.68
N ARG A 225 -5.96 0.41 -25.89
CA ARG A 225 -7.30 0.94 -26.15
C ARG A 225 -8.37 0.19 -25.35
N VAL A 226 -9.32 0.93 -24.78
CA VAL A 226 -10.45 0.37 -24.01
C VAL A 226 -11.29 -0.64 -24.82
N GLU A 227 -11.36 -0.51 -26.15
CA GLU A 227 -12.06 -1.49 -26.98
C GLU A 227 -11.43 -2.89 -26.90
N GLY A 228 -10.15 -3.00 -26.54
CA GLY A 228 -9.50 -4.28 -26.29
C GLY A 228 -10.09 -4.99 -25.08
N GLY A 229 -10.28 -4.28 -23.96
CA GLY A 229 -10.93 -4.80 -22.77
C GLY A 229 -12.40 -5.13 -23.01
N ARG A 230 -13.13 -4.25 -23.71
CA ARG A 230 -14.53 -4.48 -24.09
C ARG A 230 -14.69 -5.72 -24.98
N ASP A 231 -13.81 -5.92 -25.97
CA ASP A 231 -13.83 -7.09 -26.85
C ASP A 231 -13.60 -8.40 -26.07
N VAL A 232 -12.63 -8.38 -25.14
CA VAL A 232 -12.34 -9.52 -24.26
C VAL A 232 -13.56 -9.84 -23.38
N ALA A 233 -14.14 -8.84 -22.72
CA ALA A 233 -15.30 -9.03 -21.84
C ALA A 233 -16.54 -9.53 -22.61
N ALA A 234 -16.76 -9.04 -23.83
CA ALA A 234 -17.91 -9.42 -24.64
C ALA A 234 -17.84 -10.89 -25.13
N LYS A 235 -16.63 -11.45 -25.28
CA LYS A 235 -16.42 -12.79 -25.85
C LYS A 235 -16.14 -13.88 -24.82
N ILE A 236 -15.74 -13.52 -23.60
CA ILE A 236 -15.61 -14.48 -22.49
C ILE A 236 -17.00 -14.69 -21.84
N PRO A 237 -17.53 -15.92 -21.83
CA PRO A 237 -18.84 -16.19 -21.23
C PRO A 237 -18.88 -15.81 -19.74
N GLY A 238 -19.83 -14.95 -19.37
CA GLY A 238 -20.04 -14.54 -17.99
C GLY A 238 -18.99 -13.58 -17.42
N ALA A 239 -18.12 -13.00 -18.26
CA ALA A 239 -17.17 -12.00 -17.80
C ALA A 239 -17.89 -10.75 -17.28
N ARG A 240 -17.37 -10.20 -16.17
CA ARG A 240 -17.74 -8.87 -15.66
C ARG A 240 -16.77 -7.84 -16.23
N LEU A 241 -17.30 -6.72 -16.72
CA LEU A 241 -16.50 -5.56 -17.13
C LEU A 241 -16.62 -4.47 -16.06
N ALA A 242 -15.48 -3.93 -15.62
CA ALA A 242 -15.39 -2.76 -14.76
C ALA A 242 -14.53 -1.69 -15.45
N GLU A 243 -15.15 -0.55 -15.78
CA GLU A 243 -14.46 0.57 -16.40
C GLU A 243 -14.28 1.70 -15.40
N PHE A 244 -13.10 2.31 -15.40
CA PHE A 244 -12.76 3.46 -14.56
C PHE A 244 -12.34 4.64 -15.44
N PRO A 245 -12.65 5.90 -15.08
CA PRO A 245 -12.14 7.05 -15.81
C PRO A 245 -10.61 7.14 -15.69
N GLY A 246 -9.92 7.66 -16.69
CA GLY A 246 -8.50 8.02 -16.56
C GLY A 246 -7.61 7.56 -17.71
N THR A 247 -6.41 8.13 -17.76
CA THR A 247 -5.49 8.01 -18.90
C THR A 247 -4.29 7.11 -18.65
N ASP A 248 -4.00 6.78 -17.39
CA ASP A 248 -2.85 5.98 -17.01
C ASP A 248 -3.04 4.50 -17.35
N HIS A 249 -2.04 3.87 -17.94
CA HIS A 249 -2.00 2.42 -18.09
C HIS A 249 -1.51 1.71 -16.82
N LEU A 250 -0.69 2.37 -15.99
CA LEU A 250 -0.24 1.79 -14.73
C LEU A 250 -1.40 1.75 -13.72
N PHE A 251 -1.89 0.55 -13.39
CA PHE A 251 -3.08 0.33 -12.56
C PHE A 251 -2.94 0.80 -11.11
N TYR A 252 -1.71 0.87 -10.60
CA TYR A 252 -1.38 1.24 -9.21
C TYR A 252 -1.16 2.75 -8.99
N VAL A 253 -1.34 3.58 -10.02
CA VAL A 253 -1.30 5.05 -9.91
C VAL A 253 -2.60 5.66 -10.41
N GLY A 254 -2.82 6.95 -10.15
CA GLY A 254 -4.05 7.67 -10.51
C GLY A 254 -5.12 7.58 -9.42
N GLU A 255 -6.16 8.42 -9.55
CA GLU A 255 -7.18 8.63 -8.50
C GLU A 255 -7.97 7.36 -8.15
N ASN A 256 -8.14 6.45 -9.10
CA ASN A 256 -8.88 5.18 -8.93
C ASN A 256 -7.98 3.96 -8.68
N ALA A 257 -6.71 4.14 -8.32
CA ALA A 257 -5.83 3.01 -8.00
C ALA A 257 -6.37 2.13 -6.86
N ASP A 258 -6.96 2.76 -5.84
CA ASP A 258 -7.58 2.06 -4.73
C ASP A 258 -8.90 1.39 -5.16
N ASP A 259 -9.73 2.06 -5.97
CA ASP A 259 -10.98 1.47 -6.49
C ASP A 259 -10.72 0.24 -7.38
N ILE A 260 -9.65 0.26 -8.19
CA ILE A 260 -9.22 -0.91 -8.97
C ILE A 260 -8.82 -2.04 -8.03
N SER A 261 -8.07 -1.72 -6.97
CA SER A 261 -7.66 -2.71 -5.97
C SER A 261 -8.85 -3.30 -5.22
N ASP A 262 -9.85 -2.48 -4.87
CA ASP A 262 -11.12 -2.89 -4.27
C ASP A 262 -11.87 -3.85 -5.19
N ALA A 263 -11.93 -3.56 -6.51
CA ALA A 263 -12.62 -4.41 -7.47
C ALA A 263 -11.94 -5.79 -7.63
N ILE A 264 -10.61 -5.84 -7.61
CA ILE A 264 -9.83 -7.09 -7.62
C ILE A 264 -10.14 -7.90 -6.36
N GLU A 265 -10.08 -7.27 -5.19
CA GLU A 265 -10.33 -7.91 -3.90
C GLU A 265 -11.76 -8.42 -3.78
N GLU A 266 -12.76 -7.60 -4.13
CA GLU A 266 -14.18 -7.96 -4.13
C GLU A 266 -14.43 -9.19 -5.00
N PHE A 267 -13.84 -9.23 -6.19
CA PHE A 267 -14.02 -10.34 -7.11
C PHE A 267 -13.36 -11.64 -6.61
N LEU A 268 -12.19 -11.54 -5.98
CA LEU A 268 -11.45 -12.72 -5.51
C LEU A 268 -11.97 -13.27 -4.18
N THR A 269 -12.45 -12.40 -3.30
CA THR A 269 -12.86 -12.75 -1.92
C THR A 269 -14.37 -12.80 -1.73
N GLY A 270 -15.14 -12.10 -2.58
CA GLY A 270 -16.57 -11.86 -2.39
C GLY A 270 -16.89 -10.70 -1.44
N THR A 271 -15.89 -10.03 -0.87
CA THR A 271 -16.03 -8.90 0.05
C THR A 271 -15.21 -7.71 -0.43
N ARG A 272 -15.76 -6.50 -0.42
CA ARG A 272 -14.93 -5.30 -0.61
C ARG A 272 -14.03 -5.13 0.60
N GLY A 273 -12.71 -5.18 0.39
CA GLY A 273 -11.78 -4.70 1.39
C GLY A 273 -12.04 -3.22 1.61
N SER A 274 -12.46 -2.83 2.81
CA SER A 274 -12.20 -1.45 3.22
C SER A 274 -10.68 -1.27 3.24
N PRO A 275 -10.14 -0.14 2.74
CA PRO A 275 -8.71 0.11 2.83
C PRO A 275 -8.30 -0.14 4.28
N ALA A 276 -7.43 -1.14 4.49
CA ALA A 276 -6.84 -1.45 5.77
C ALA A 276 -5.88 -0.31 6.12
N VAL A 277 -6.43 0.83 6.49
CA VAL A 277 -5.89 1.54 7.62
C VAL A 277 -6.19 0.62 8.79
N ASP A 278 -5.16 0.08 9.44
CA ASP A 278 -5.33 -0.67 10.69
C ASP A 278 -5.94 0.30 11.70
N ARG A 279 -7.27 0.39 11.68
CA ARG A 279 -8.05 1.22 12.60
C ARG A 279 -8.12 0.45 13.89
N VAL A 280 -7.22 0.79 14.79
CA VAL A 280 -7.17 0.23 16.12
C VAL A 280 -7.83 1.19 17.09
N LEU A 281 -8.63 0.66 18.00
CA LEU A 281 -9.09 1.43 19.14
C LEU A 281 -7.90 1.63 20.08
N ALA A 282 -7.46 2.88 20.23
CA ALA A 282 -6.32 3.23 21.08
C ALA A 282 -6.62 4.44 21.96
N THR A 283 -5.95 4.51 23.10
CA THR A 283 -5.91 5.71 23.94
C THR A 283 -4.67 6.52 23.58
N VAL A 284 -4.86 7.74 23.11
CA VAL A 284 -3.78 8.70 22.84
C VAL A 284 -3.52 9.55 24.08
N LEU A 285 -2.25 9.75 24.40
CA LEU A 285 -1.76 10.66 25.44
C LEU A 285 -0.91 11.74 24.78
N PHE A 286 -1.28 12.99 25.02
CA PHE A 286 -0.46 14.15 24.72
C PHE A 286 0.06 14.77 26.01
N THR A 287 1.34 15.12 26.04
CA THR A 287 1.94 15.93 27.11
C THR A 287 2.67 17.12 26.52
N ASP A 288 2.78 18.20 27.28
CA ASP A 288 3.50 19.41 26.90
C ASP A 288 3.99 20.17 28.14
N ILE A 289 5.16 20.81 28.08
CA ILE A 289 5.71 21.58 29.21
C ILE A 289 5.01 22.93 29.29
N VAL A 290 4.51 23.29 30.48
CA VAL A 290 3.91 24.60 30.69
C VAL A 290 4.98 25.68 30.78
N GLY A 291 4.84 26.74 29.97
CA GLY A 291 5.77 27.88 29.97
C GLY A 291 7.18 27.53 29.45
N SER A 292 7.27 26.55 28.54
CA SER A 292 8.55 26.03 28.04
C SER A 292 9.42 27.09 27.37
N THR A 293 8.81 28.03 26.65
CA THR A 293 9.52 29.09 25.93
C THR A 293 10.15 30.10 26.91
N GLU A 294 9.43 30.52 27.94
CA GLU A 294 9.97 31.39 29.00
C GLU A 294 11.08 30.67 29.79
N LYS A 295 10.89 29.38 30.06
CA LYS A 295 11.88 28.55 30.77
C LYS A 295 13.17 28.36 29.94
N ALA A 296 13.05 28.11 28.64
CA ALA A 296 14.18 28.00 27.74
C ALA A 296 14.98 29.32 27.68
N ALA A 297 14.29 30.46 27.57
CA ALA A 297 14.92 31.79 27.53
C ALA A 297 15.67 32.14 28.83
N SER A 298 15.13 31.75 29.99
CA SER A 298 15.76 32.03 31.29
C SER A 298 16.95 31.12 31.64
N LEU A 299 16.91 29.85 31.21
CA LEU A 299 17.97 28.86 31.51
C LEU A 299 19.15 28.90 30.53
N GLY A 300 18.90 29.33 29.28
CA GLY A 300 19.83 29.24 28.17
C GLY A 300 19.96 27.83 27.60
N ASP A 301 20.32 27.75 26.31
CA ASP A 301 20.22 26.53 25.49
C ASP A 301 20.84 25.27 26.11
N ARG A 302 22.02 25.39 26.74
CA ARG A 302 22.73 24.23 27.30
C ARG A 302 21.98 23.62 28.48
N ARG A 303 21.50 24.46 29.41
CA ARG A 303 20.77 24.00 30.60
C ARG A 303 19.36 23.55 30.23
N TRP A 304 18.74 24.21 29.25
CA TRP A 304 17.46 23.78 28.71
C TRP A 304 17.55 22.39 28.06
N ARG A 305 18.58 22.12 27.26
CA ARG A 305 18.80 20.78 26.68
C ARG A 305 18.97 19.70 27.75
N ALA A 306 19.79 19.95 28.77
CA ALA A 306 19.96 18.99 29.86
C ALA A 306 18.64 18.71 30.61
N LEU A 307 17.83 19.75 30.86
CA LEU A 307 16.52 19.60 31.46
C LEU A 307 15.55 18.81 30.56
N LEU A 308 15.58 19.05 29.24
CA LEU A 308 14.79 18.29 28.28
C LEU A 308 15.20 16.82 28.22
N ASP A 309 16.49 16.51 28.33
CA ASP A 309 17.00 15.13 28.36
C ASP A 309 16.48 14.39 29.61
N GLU A 310 16.52 15.03 30.78
CA GLU A 310 15.95 14.48 32.03
C GLU A 310 14.42 14.32 31.93
N HIS A 311 13.74 15.31 31.40
CA HIS A 311 12.30 15.29 31.12
C HIS A 311 11.91 14.12 30.20
N HIS A 312 12.59 13.95 29.07
CA HIS A 312 12.38 12.85 28.13
C HIS A 312 12.61 11.49 28.79
N ALA A 313 13.65 11.37 29.62
CA ALA A 313 13.94 10.14 30.34
C ALA A 313 12.83 9.75 31.34
N VAL A 314 12.26 10.72 32.06
CA VAL A 314 11.12 10.50 32.97
C VAL A 314 9.88 10.03 32.19
N ILE A 315 9.55 10.69 31.09
CA ILE A 315 8.38 10.33 30.27
C ILE A 315 8.54 8.92 29.68
N ARG A 316 9.67 8.63 29.04
CA ARG A 316 9.93 7.32 28.43
C ARG A 316 9.87 6.18 29.45
N ARG A 317 10.43 6.39 30.64
CA ARG A 317 10.36 5.41 31.74
C ARG A 317 8.92 5.14 32.15
N ASN A 318 8.08 6.17 32.28
CA ASN A 318 6.67 5.99 32.66
C ASN A 318 5.84 5.36 31.53
N ILE A 319 6.04 5.78 30.27
CA ILE A 319 5.40 5.14 29.11
C ILE A 319 5.71 3.64 29.11
N ALA A 320 6.97 3.25 29.25
CA ALA A 320 7.37 1.85 29.34
C ALA A 320 6.76 1.13 30.56
N ARG A 321 6.79 1.75 31.75
CA ARG A 321 6.22 1.22 33.00
C ARG A 321 4.75 0.86 32.85
N PHE A 322 3.99 1.70 32.16
CA PHE A 322 2.55 1.50 31.94
C PHE A 322 2.22 0.82 30.60
N ARG A 323 3.21 0.21 29.95
CA ARG A 323 3.07 -0.53 28.68
C ARG A 323 2.49 0.31 27.54
N GLY A 324 2.83 1.59 27.48
CA GLY A 324 2.54 2.45 26.33
C GLY A 324 3.61 2.35 25.25
N ARG A 325 3.27 2.86 24.06
CA ARG A 325 4.19 3.05 22.93
C ARG A 325 4.39 4.55 22.70
N GLU A 326 5.64 5.01 22.73
CA GLU A 326 5.99 6.36 22.25
C GLU A 326 5.79 6.41 20.73
N VAL A 327 5.10 7.44 20.25
CA VAL A 327 4.91 7.68 18.82
C VAL A 327 5.92 8.70 18.33
N LYS A 328 5.91 9.91 18.92
CA LYS A 328 6.85 10.99 18.58
C LYS A 328 6.92 12.05 19.67
N THR A 329 7.98 12.85 19.61
CA THR A 329 8.17 14.06 20.41
C THR A 329 7.84 15.31 19.59
N THR A 330 7.21 16.31 20.21
CA THR A 330 6.96 17.64 19.62
C THR A 330 7.90 18.70 20.23
N GLY A 331 9.18 18.35 20.40
CA GLY A 331 10.15 19.18 21.12
C GLY A 331 10.10 18.96 22.63
N ASP A 332 9.25 19.73 23.30
CA ASP A 332 8.96 19.66 24.74
C ASP A 332 7.74 18.79 25.09
N GLY A 333 6.94 18.39 24.09
CA GLY A 333 5.81 17.49 24.25
C GLY A 333 6.03 16.06 23.75
N PHE A 334 5.12 15.15 24.12
CA PHE A 334 5.08 13.77 23.65
C PHE A 334 3.70 13.41 23.13
N LEU A 335 3.68 12.53 22.12
CA LEU A 335 2.54 11.72 21.74
C LEU A 335 2.85 10.25 22.02
N ALA A 336 1.99 9.60 22.79
CA ALA A 336 2.07 8.18 23.10
C ALA A 336 0.70 7.50 22.94
N THR A 337 0.71 6.19 22.72
CA THR A 337 -0.49 5.36 22.63
C THR A 337 -0.51 4.26 23.67
N PHE A 338 -1.72 3.89 24.10
CA PHE A 338 -1.98 2.78 25.01
C PHE A 338 -3.14 1.94 24.48
N ASP A 339 -3.02 0.64 24.64
CA ASP A 339 -4.06 -0.38 24.40
C ASP A 339 -5.09 -0.44 25.55
N GLY A 340 -5.16 0.58 26.42
CA GLY A 340 -6.18 0.69 27.44
C GLY A 340 -6.19 2.04 28.17
N PRO A 341 -7.36 2.68 28.34
CA PRO A 341 -7.45 4.05 28.85
C PRO A 341 -6.97 4.22 30.29
N ALA A 342 -7.22 3.24 31.16
CA ALA A 342 -6.77 3.30 32.56
C ALA A 342 -5.24 3.33 32.68
N ARG A 343 -4.51 2.67 31.76
CA ARG A 343 -3.04 2.72 31.72
C ARG A 343 -2.55 4.10 31.32
N GLY A 344 -3.15 4.67 30.27
CA GLY A 344 -2.84 6.03 29.82
C GLY A 344 -3.03 7.06 30.93
N VAL A 345 -4.16 7.03 31.64
CA VAL A 345 -4.44 7.99 32.73
C VAL A 345 -3.44 7.84 33.88
N ARG A 346 -3.17 6.61 34.33
CA ARG A 346 -2.19 6.37 35.40
C ARG A 346 -0.78 6.81 35.00
N CYS A 347 -0.40 6.60 33.74
CA CYS A 347 0.86 7.07 33.18
C CYS A 347 0.94 8.60 33.22
N ALA A 348 -0.10 9.29 32.74
CA ALA A 348 -0.14 10.74 32.73
C ALA A 348 -0.05 11.36 34.13
N CYS A 349 -0.77 10.79 35.12
CA CYS A 349 -0.68 11.22 36.51
C CYS A 349 0.74 11.02 37.07
N ALA A 350 1.34 9.84 36.86
CA ALA A 350 2.70 9.55 37.32
C ALA A 350 3.75 10.48 36.68
N ILE A 351 3.62 10.78 35.39
CA ILE A 351 4.48 11.75 34.69
C ILE A 351 4.32 13.14 35.32
N SER A 352 3.08 13.60 35.51
CA SER A 352 2.80 14.92 36.09
C SER A 352 3.41 15.09 37.49
N ASP A 353 3.35 14.05 38.33
CA ASP A 353 3.92 14.10 39.68
C ASP A 353 5.45 14.01 39.70
N GLU A 354 6.04 13.17 38.85
CA GLU A 354 7.49 12.99 38.82
C GLU A 354 8.22 14.16 38.16
N ILE A 355 7.63 14.78 37.14
CA ILE A 355 8.22 15.95 36.48
C ILE A 355 8.27 17.18 37.40
N LYS A 356 7.34 17.32 38.35
CA LYS A 356 7.40 18.41 39.35
C LYS A 356 8.72 18.43 40.11
N LEU A 357 9.37 17.27 40.31
CA LEU A 357 10.67 17.16 40.97
C LEU A 357 11.81 17.78 40.14
N LEU A 358 11.62 17.95 38.84
CA LEU A 358 12.55 18.64 37.93
C LEU A 358 12.34 20.16 37.91
N GLY A 359 11.40 20.70 38.70
CA GLY A 359 11.13 22.13 38.78
C GLY A 359 10.43 22.71 37.54
N ILE A 360 9.71 21.84 36.81
CA ILE A 360 8.82 22.17 35.70
C ILE A 360 7.48 21.46 35.89
N GLU A 361 6.45 21.94 35.20
CA GLU A 361 5.12 21.34 35.19
C GLU A 361 4.73 21.01 33.75
N ILE A 362 3.98 19.93 33.59
CA ILE A 362 3.37 19.59 32.30
C ILE A 362 1.86 19.76 32.36
N ARG A 363 1.27 19.87 31.18
CA ARG A 363 -0.14 19.62 30.95
C ARG A 363 -0.30 18.31 30.17
N ALA A 364 -1.36 17.57 30.44
CA ALA A 364 -1.63 16.33 29.74
C ALA A 364 -3.09 16.19 29.31
N GLY A 365 -3.31 15.56 28.17
CA GLY A 365 -4.63 15.27 27.64
C GLY A 365 -4.75 13.87 27.07
N LEU A 366 -5.87 13.21 27.35
CA LEU A 366 -6.16 11.88 26.85
C LEU A 366 -7.50 11.77 26.16
N HIS A 367 -7.53 10.95 25.10
CA HIS A 367 -8.73 10.55 24.41
C HIS A 367 -8.62 9.08 23.98
N THR A 368 -9.75 8.37 23.89
CA THR A 368 -9.81 7.02 23.33
C THR A 368 -10.77 7.01 22.15
N GLY A 369 -10.29 6.51 21.02
CA GLY A 369 -11.05 6.43 19.77
C GLY A 369 -10.31 5.61 18.73
N GLU A 370 -10.94 5.40 17.59
CA GLU A 370 -10.30 4.74 16.45
C GLU A 370 -9.16 5.63 15.92
N CYS A 371 -7.97 5.05 15.88
CA CYS A 371 -6.77 5.69 15.36
C CYS A 371 -6.35 4.96 14.09
N GLU A 372 -5.90 5.74 13.11
CA GLU A 372 -5.33 5.24 11.87
C GLU A 372 -3.85 4.95 12.10
N MET A 373 -3.44 3.68 12.00
CA MET A 373 -2.02 3.30 12.13
C MET A 373 -1.32 3.46 10.77
N ILE A 374 -0.22 4.20 10.75
CA ILE A 374 0.63 4.39 9.57
C ILE A 374 2.08 4.16 10.00
N ASP A 375 2.61 2.95 9.76
CA ASP A 375 3.93 2.51 10.22
C ASP A 375 4.14 2.68 11.75
N ASP A 376 4.97 3.66 12.13
CA ASP A 376 5.28 4.04 13.50
C ASP A 376 4.49 5.27 13.99
N ASP A 377 3.61 5.84 13.17
CA ASP A 377 2.79 7.02 13.48
C ASP A 377 1.31 6.66 13.67
N VAL A 378 0.56 7.63 14.23
CA VAL A 378 -0.89 7.54 14.39
C VAL A 378 -1.60 8.78 13.85
N GLY A 379 -2.71 8.55 13.15
CA GLY A 379 -3.56 9.57 12.53
C GLY A 379 -5.03 9.43 12.91
N GLY A 380 -5.85 10.32 12.36
CA GLY A 380 -7.30 10.29 12.51
C GLY A 380 -7.85 11.23 13.59
N MET A 381 -9.18 11.26 13.67
CA MET A 381 -9.92 12.20 14.54
C MET A 381 -9.57 12.03 16.03
N ALA A 382 -9.30 10.81 16.49
CA ALA A 382 -8.95 10.54 17.88
C ALA A 382 -7.67 11.29 18.31
N VAL A 383 -6.67 11.37 17.43
CA VAL A 383 -5.40 12.10 17.65
C VAL A 383 -5.66 13.59 17.79
N HIS A 384 -6.50 14.16 16.91
CA HIS A 384 -6.89 15.57 16.99
C HIS A 384 -7.67 15.90 18.26
N ILE A 385 -8.60 15.04 18.68
CA ILE A 385 -9.35 15.21 19.93
C ILE A 385 -8.38 15.19 21.12
N GLY A 386 -7.49 14.19 21.21
CA GLY A 386 -6.51 14.10 22.29
C GLY A 386 -5.64 15.35 22.42
N ALA A 387 -5.15 15.88 21.30
CA ALA A 387 -4.36 17.11 21.29
C ALA A 387 -5.15 18.33 21.78
N ARG A 388 -6.46 18.42 21.44
CA ARG A 388 -7.32 19.52 21.90
C ARG A 388 -7.69 19.39 23.37
N VAL A 389 -7.87 18.17 23.88
CA VAL A 389 -8.04 17.93 25.32
C VAL A 389 -6.79 18.37 26.09
N ALA A 390 -5.59 18.05 25.60
CA ALA A 390 -4.34 18.47 26.24
C ALA A 390 -4.16 19.99 26.24
N ALA A 391 -4.57 20.67 25.16
CA ALA A 391 -4.49 22.12 25.05
C ALA A 391 -5.38 22.87 26.06
N LEU A 392 -6.42 22.23 26.59
CA LEU A 392 -7.29 22.79 27.63
C LEU A 392 -6.70 22.64 29.04
N ALA A 393 -5.73 21.74 29.23
CA ALA A 393 -5.18 21.41 30.54
C ALA A 393 -4.24 22.52 31.05
N GLY A 394 -4.41 22.87 32.32
CA GLY A 394 -3.52 23.76 33.06
C GLY A 394 -2.24 23.10 33.55
N ALA A 395 -1.43 23.85 34.29
CA ALA A 395 -0.21 23.34 34.92
C ALA A 395 -0.49 22.19 35.90
N GLY A 396 0.20 21.08 35.71
CA GLY A 396 0.04 19.86 36.51
C GLY A 396 -1.25 19.09 36.25
N GLU A 397 -2.11 19.57 35.35
CA GLU A 397 -3.44 19.01 35.12
C GLU A 397 -3.41 17.89 34.07
N VAL A 398 -4.16 16.82 34.35
CA VAL A 398 -4.41 15.71 33.43
C VAL A 398 -5.88 15.72 33.06
N LEU A 399 -6.18 16.15 31.84
CA LEU A 399 -7.55 16.17 31.31
C LEU A 399 -7.84 14.94 30.45
N VAL A 400 -9.08 14.48 30.49
CA VAL A 400 -9.57 13.36 29.68
C VAL A 400 -10.92 13.70 29.05
N SER A 401 -11.19 13.11 27.88
CA SER A 401 -12.53 13.17 27.29
C SER A 401 -13.53 12.30 28.06
N GLY A 402 -14.84 12.57 27.90
CA GLY A 402 -15.91 11.72 28.45
C GLY A 402 -15.77 10.24 28.11
N THR A 403 -15.39 9.92 26.87
CA THR A 403 -15.11 8.55 26.42
C THR A 403 -14.08 7.82 27.30
N VAL A 404 -12.99 8.50 27.67
CA VAL A 404 -11.96 7.90 28.55
C VAL A 404 -12.56 7.64 29.93
N LYS A 405 -13.26 8.62 30.51
CA LYS A 405 -13.89 8.50 31.83
C LYS A 405 -14.91 7.37 31.88
N ASP A 406 -15.67 7.14 30.81
CA ASP A 406 -16.66 6.07 30.73
C ASP A 406 -16.02 4.69 30.56
N LEU A 407 -14.96 4.57 29.75
CA LEU A 407 -14.25 3.31 29.52
C LEU A 407 -13.40 2.84 30.71
N VAL A 408 -13.12 3.70 31.69
CA VAL A 408 -12.35 3.36 32.90
C VAL A 408 -13.23 3.13 34.13
N ALA A 409 -14.55 2.99 33.96
CA ALA A 409 -15.45 2.64 35.05
C ALA A 409 -14.99 1.34 35.75
N GLY A 410 -14.89 1.37 37.08
CA GLY A 410 -14.39 0.24 37.87
C GLY A 410 -12.86 0.15 38.02
N SER A 411 -12.08 1.03 37.39
CA SER A 411 -10.61 1.03 37.48
C SER A 411 -10.04 1.66 38.76
N GLY A 412 -10.90 2.23 39.62
CA GLY A 412 -10.52 2.99 40.81
C GLY A 412 -10.04 4.43 40.56
N LEU A 413 -9.98 4.88 39.30
CA LEU A 413 -9.68 6.28 38.95
C LEU A 413 -10.87 7.20 39.28
N ARG A 414 -10.56 8.41 39.74
CA ARG A 414 -11.57 9.45 40.06
C ARG A 414 -11.40 10.65 39.13
N PHE A 415 -12.52 11.30 38.86
CA PHE A 415 -12.61 12.37 37.87
C PHE A 415 -13.53 13.48 38.35
N ALA A 416 -13.05 14.73 38.25
CA ALA A 416 -13.85 15.93 38.46
C ALA A 416 -14.31 16.50 37.10
N SER A 417 -15.60 16.82 36.96
CA SER A 417 -16.12 17.41 35.73
C SER A 417 -15.57 18.82 35.51
N ARG A 418 -15.11 19.10 34.30
CA ARG A 418 -14.75 20.45 33.82
C ARG A 418 -15.82 21.06 32.91
N GLY A 419 -16.97 20.39 32.79
CA GLY A 419 -18.08 20.82 31.95
C GLY A 419 -17.92 20.39 30.50
N THR A 420 -18.79 20.97 29.67
CA THR A 420 -18.86 20.69 28.23
C THR A 420 -18.25 21.86 27.46
N THR A 421 -17.46 21.57 26.42
CA THR A 421 -16.85 22.60 25.59
C THR A 421 -16.72 22.17 24.13
N ALA A 422 -16.77 23.13 23.21
CA ALA A 422 -16.45 22.93 21.81
C ALA A 422 -14.92 22.89 21.61
N LEU A 423 -14.43 21.83 20.98
CA LEU A 423 -13.01 21.71 20.65
C LEU A 423 -12.75 22.31 19.26
N LYS A 424 -11.73 23.16 19.14
CA LYS A 424 -11.43 23.86 17.87
C LYS A 424 -11.25 22.89 16.71
N GLY A 425 -12.14 22.99 15.72
CA GLY A 425 -12.11 22.20 14.48
C GLY A 425 -12.71 20.80 14.60
N ILE A 426 -13.36 20.47 15.73
CA ILE A 426 -13.99 19.17 15.97
C ILE A 426 -15.49 19.40 16.14
N PRO A 427 -16.35 18.73 15.36
CA PRO A 427 -17.80 18.85 15.50
C PRO A 427 -18.31 18.44 16.89
N GLY A 428 -19.36 19.11 17.35
CA GLY A 428 -20.07 18.76 18.58
C GLY A 428 -19.47 19.34 19.86
N GLU A 429 -20.15 19.01 20.95
CA GLU A 429 -19.84 19.47 22.30
C GLU A 429 -19.23 18.31 23.10
N TRP A 430 -18.11 18.56 23.77
CA TRP A 430 -17.31 17.52 24.40
C TRP A 430 -17.25 17.69 25.91
N GLN A 431 -17.62 16.67 26.66
CA GLN A 431 -17.43 16.65 28.11
C GLN A 431 -15.97 16.37 28.45
N ILE A 432 -15.41 17.22 29.31
CA ILE A 432 -14.03 17.14 29.76
C ILE A 432 -13.99 16.88 31.26
N PHE A 433 -13.04 16.06 31.69
CA PHE A 433 -12.86 15.69 33.08
C PHE A 433 -11.39 15.83 33.47
N ALA A 434 -11.12 16.31 34.69
CA ALA A 434 -9.80 16.28 35.28
C ALA A 434 -9.63 14.99 36.09
N ALA A 435 -8.55 14.25 35.85
CA ALA A 435 -8.19 13.10 36.68
C ALA A 435 -7.71 13.59 38.05
N GLU A 436 -8.29 13.05 39.12
CA GLU A 436 -7.83 13.32 40.48
C GLU A 436 -6.61 12.43 40.77
N GLY A 437 -5.58 12.98 41.41
CA GLY A 437 -4.36 12.25 41.73
C GLY A 437 -4.64 10.93 42.44
N LEU A 438 -3.82 9.90 42.16
CA LEU A 438 -3.90 8.62 42.85
C LEU A 438 -3.53 8.85 44.32
N ALA A 439 -4.53 8.76 45.21
CA ALA A 439 -4.33 8.82 46.66
C ALA A 439 -3.46 7.66 47.16
#